data_AF-A0A6S7I1M8-F1
#
_entry.id   AF-A0A6S7I1M8-F1
#
_cell.length_a   1.000
_cell.length_b   1.000
_cell.length_c   1.000
_cell.angle_alpha   90.00
_cell.angle_beta   90.00
_cell.angle_gamma   90.00
#
_symmetry.space_group_name_H-M   'P 1'
#
loop_
_entity.id
_entity.type
_entity.pdbx_description
1 polymer ?
#
loop_
_entity_poly.entity_id
_entity_poly.type
_entity_poly.pdbx_seq_one_letter_code
_entity_poly.pdbx_strand_id
1 'polypeptide(L)'
;MAFLTYRKGFPMTIRSCFYPLIGDRIYGWMGDLIDSLSVIATMFGVCTSLGIGVITINTALNRIDPNIEESTNNQIICIWTITPIATISVVSGLKIGIKYLSEICFTLGMFLMMFVLFYDNTWYILNLYVQSIGYYIQWIIQIGFHTDAFAQLGNAPDGKQAPTWMDNYTVFYLGWWIAWSPFVGIFIAKISRGRTVRNFINTTLAAPMLYVFLWLSIFGGSGLRMERDAALRGINCSSTLGGTGATEGLDRLYRLSCRNHAHMYFDVLDQYSENLVGFLRIVSLIAIVLYFVTSSDSGSLIIDCLSANGNPEPPVLQRIFWAFTEGACATALLYTGGSKALAAMQTVSIATGLFYTIVLNFMCVALWRVMKEEAGDHDPNSGRHFPTSIFAFFDFVSRVKTINVIVSTVAPWYLAGKTAAEVYGKKPWPYMLALASLFYGWIALEILEIQVYGLAYIGWVVLFGFFAFLIGIRIRIHSRYEISGSMVEDALTVIFLYPLAIEQMYEQVRRNGNYSGNETTQTTVETKF
;
A
#
# COMPACT_ATOMS: atom_id res chain seq x y z
N MET A 1 -13.90 -4.95 -1.03
CA MET A 1 -14.10 -6.24 -1.75
C MET A 1 -15.20 -7.10 -1.14
N ALA A 2 -14.97 -7.76 0.02
CA ALA A 2 -15.91 -8.73 0.60
C ALA A 2 -17.37 -8.24 0.63
N PHE A 3 -17.57 -6.99 1.05
CA PHE A 3 -18.90 -6.38 1.09
C PHE A 3 -19.54 -6.29 -0.30
N LEU A 4 -18.90 -5.65 -1.28
CA LEU A 4 -19.49 -5.46 -2.61
C LEU A 4 -19.70 -6.77 -3.37
N THR A 5 -18.81 -7.74 -3.19
CA THR A 5 -18.97 -9.05 -3.84
C THR A 5 -20.10 -9.87 -3.23
N TYR A 6 -20.11 -10.06 -1.91
CA TYR A 6 -21.08 -10.97 -1.29
C TYR A 6 -22.42 -10.31 -0.95
N ARG A 7 -22.45 -9.00 -0.70
CA ARG A 7 -23.68 -8.26 -0.37
C ARG A 7 -24.34 -7.64 -1.60
N LYS A 8 -23.54 -7.06 -2.51
CA LYS A 8 -24.03 -6.33 -3.70
C LYS A 8 -23.86 -7.11 -5.02
N GLY A 9 -23.26 -8.31 -5.01
CA GLY A 9 -23.19 -9.19 -6.18
C GLY A 9 -22.14 -8.81 -7.24
N PHE A 10 -21.21 -7.90 -6.94
CA PHE A 10 -20.16 -7.50 -7.89
C PHE A 10 -19.07 -8.58 -8.07
N PRO A 11 -18.39 -8.63 -9.23
CA PRO A 11 -17.25 -9.52 -9.42
C PRO A 11 -16.13 -9.24 -8.40
N MET A 12 -15.36 -10.27 -8.06
CA MET A 12 -14.29 -10.19 -7.06
C MET A 12 -13.00 -9.59 -7.64
N THR A 13 -13.08 -8.31 -8.01
CA THR A 13 -11.98 -7.51 -8.57
C THR A 13 -11.81 -6.22 -7.76
N ILE A 14 -10.66 -5.57 -7.91
CA ILE A 14 -10.39 -4.31 -7.20
C ILE A 14 -11.22 -3.18 -7.79
N ARG A 15 -11.40 -3.15 -9.13
CA ARG A 15 -12.29 -2.20 -9.81
C ARG A 15 -13.69 -2.14 -9.19
N SER A 16 -14.25 -3.28 -8.74
CA SER A 16 -15.57 -3.33 -8.10
C SER A 16 -15.64 -2.45 -6.86
N CYS A 17 -14.53 -2.30 -6.13
CA CYS A 17 -14.44 -1.43 -4.96
C CYS A 17 -14.68 0.05 -5.27
N PHE A 18 -14.53 0.45 -6.53
CA PHE A 18 -14.71 1.82 -6.98
C PHE A 18 -16.10 2.10 -7.53
N TYR A 19 -16.96 1.10 -7.70
CA TYR A 19 -18.36 1.30 -8.10
C TYR A 19 -19.06 2.45 -7.36
N PRO A 20 -18.92 2.60 -6.03
CA PRO A 20 -19.59 3.68 -5.29
C PRO A 20 -19.08 5.09 -5.65
N LEU A 21 -17.88 5.21 -6.21
CA LEU A 21 -17.29 6.50 -6.60
C LEU A 21 -17.52 6.81 -8.06
N ILE A 22 -17.27 5.84 -8.93
CA ILE A 22 -17.24 6.04 -10.38
C ILE A 22 -18.44 5.42 -11.11
N GLY A 23 -19.27 4.63 -10.42
CA GLY A 23 -20.46 3.97 -10.98
C GLY A 23 -20.10 2.90 -12.01
N ASP A 24 -20.87 2.84 -13.09
CA ASP A 24 -20.66 1.88 -14.19
C ASP A 24 -19.33 2.08 -14.96
N ARG A 25 -18.59 3.15 -14.65
CA ARG A 25 -17.23 3.39 -15.20
C ARG A 25 -16.21 2.32 -14.82
N ILE A 26 -16.52 1.49 -13.82
CA ILE A 26 -15.70 0.32 -13.49
C ILE A 26 -15.56 -0.66 -14.67
N TYR A 27 -16.50 -0.67 -15.62
CA TYR A 27 -16.47 -1.55 -16.78
C TYR A 27 -15.67 -0.98 -17.97
N GLY A 28 -15.15 0.24 -17.85
CA GLY A 28 -14.29 0.86 -18.86
C GLY A 28 -12.82 0.90 -18.45
N TRP A 29 -12.04 1.71 -19.18
CA TRP A 29 -10.58 1.82 -19.00
C TRP A 29 -10.15 2.24 -17.59
N MET A 30 -10.99 2.96 -16.84
CA MET A 30 -10.68 3.34 -15.45
C MET A 30 -10.62 2.12 -14.54
N GLY A 31 -11.56 1.18 -14.71
CA GLY A 31 -11.52 -0.09 -14.00
C GLY A 31 -10.32 -0.94 -14.44
N ASP A 32 -10.01 -0.94 -15.73
CA ASP A 32 -8.82 -1.63 -16.26
C ASP A 32 -7.53 -1.05 -15.69
N LEU A 33 -7.44 0.27 -15.55
CA LEU A 33 -6.29 0.93 -14.92
C LEU A 33 -6.16 0.53 -13.45
N ILE A 34 -7.25 0.54 -12.69
CA ILE A 34 -7.25 0.16 -11.26
C ILE A 34 -6.81 -1.28 -11.05
N ASP A 35 -7.34 -2.21 -11.85
CA ASP A 35 -6.93 -3.61 -11.78
C ASP A 35 -5.48 -3.78 -12.25
N SER A 36 -5.05 -3.10 -13.32
CA SER A 36 -3.66 -3.12 -13.79
C SER A 36 -2.68 -2.63 -12.75
N LEU A 37 -2.99 -1.49 -12.09
CA LEU A 37 -2.20 -0.96 -10.97
C LEU A 37 -2.18 -1.94 -9.79
N SER A 38 -3.27 -2.65 -9.54
CA SER A 38 -3.36 -3.66 -8.47
C SER A 38 -2.52 -4.91 -8.79
N VAL A 39 -2.49 -5.33 -10.05
CA VAL A 39 -1.63 -6.43 -10.53
C VAL A 39 -0.16 -6.05 -10.39
N ILE A 40 0.23 -4.85 -10.86
CA ILE A 40 1.60 -4.34 -10.75
C ILE A 40 2.00 -4.23 -9.27
N ALA A 41 1.11 -3.68 -8.43
CA ALA A 41 1.35 -3.54 -7.01
C ALA A 41 1.59 -4.88 -6.32
N THR A 42 0.72 -5.85 -6.59
CA THR A 42 0.85 -7.21 -6.06
C THR A 42 2.14 -7.86 -6.52
N MET A 43 2.48 -7.77 -7.80
CA MET A 43 3.67 -8.40 -8.38
C MET A 43 4.94 -7.91 -7.70
N PHE A 44 5.17 -6.59 -7.62
CA PHE A 44 6.37 -6.04 -6.99
C PHE A 44 6.42 -6.30 -5.48
N GLY A 45 5.26 -6.27 -4.83
CA GLY A 45 5.14 -6.65 -3.43
C GLY A 45 5.56 -8.10 -3.19
N VAL A 46 5.06 -9.05 -3.98
CA VAL A 46 5.42 -10.48 -3.87
C VAL A 46 6.90 -10.68 -4.19
N CYS A 47 7.41 -10.06 -5.26
CA CYS A 47 8.81 -10.18 -5.67
C CYS A 47 9.80 -9.69 -4.61
N THR A 48 9.44 -8.68 -3.82
CA THR A 48 10.25 -8.21 -2.68
C THR A 48 10.39 -9.30 -1.62
N SER A 49 9.29 -9.97 -1.27
CA SER A 49 9.29 -11.09 -0.31
C SER A 49 10.10 -12.27 -0.84
N LEU A 50 9.95 -12.61 -2.12
CA LEU A 50 10.71 -13.69 -2.78
C LEU A 50 12.20 -13.37 -2.78
N GLY A 51 12.57 -12.14 -3.12
CA GLY A 51 13.96 -11.70 -3.14
C GLY A 51 14.65 -11.80 -1.77
N ILE A 52 13.99 -11.30 -0.72
CA ILE A 52 14.48 -11.44 0.67
C ILE A 52 14.57 -12.92 1.08
N GLY A 53 13.58 -13.72 0.69
CA GLY A 53 13.54 -15.17 0.97
C GLY A 53 14.73 -15.91 0.35
N VAL A 54 15.07 -15.62 -0.91
CA VAL A 54 16.18 -16.27 -1.61
C VAL A 54 17.54 -15.88 -1.08
N ILE A 55 17.73 -14.61 -0.68
CA ILE A 55 18.94 -14.19 0.03
C ILE A 55 19.11 -15.04 1.29
N THR A 56 18.03 -15.20 2.06
CA THR A 56 18.02 -16.02 3.28
C THR A 56 18.24 -17.51 3.00
N ILE A 57 17.67 -18.06 1.91
CA ILE A 57 17.90 -19.45 1.48
C ILE A 57 19.36 -19.68 1.11
N ASN A 58 19.98 -18.76 0.37
CA ASN A 58 21.38 -18.90 0.00
C ASN A 58 22.30 -18.87 1.23
N THR A 59 22.02 -17.99 2.21
CA THR A 59 22.70 -18.02 3.51
C THR A 59 22.47 -19.32 4.27
N ALA A 60 21.25 -19.86 4.26
CA ALA A 60 20.94 -21.15 4.88
C ALA A 60 21.77 -22.29 4.26
N LEU A 61 21.87 -22.31 2.93
CA LEU A 61 22.66 -23.29 2.17
C LEU A 61 24.15 -23.15 2.50
N ASN A 62 24.69 -21.93 2.54
CA ASN A 62 26.07 -21.67 2.95
C ASN A 62 26.37 -22.17 4.37
N ARG A 63 25.40 -22.06 5.29
CA ARG A 63 25.52 -22.56 6.68
C ARG A 63 25.47 -24.08 6.81
N ILE A 64 24.90 -24.77 5.84
CA ILE A 64 24.82 -26.23 5.80
C ILE A 64 26.04 -26.79 5.06
N ASP A 65 26.39 -26.19 3.93
CA ASP A 65 27.54 -26.52 3.12
C ASP A 65 28.35 -25.24 2.80
N PRO A 66 29.51 -25.03 3.45
CA PRO A 66 30.37 -23.89 3.22
C PRO A 66 30.87 -23.74 1.77
N ASN A 67 30.80 -24.80 0.95
CA ASN A 67 31.19 -24.74 -0.46
C ASN A 67 30.19 -23.95 -1.32
N ILE A 68 28.96 -23.76 -0.84
CA ILE A 68 27.95 -22.96 -1.54
C ILE A 68 28.14 -21.50 -1.14
N GLU A 69 28.80 -20.73 -2.00
CA GLU A 69 29.04 -19.31 -1.76
C GLU A 69 27.75 -18.47 -1.76
N GLU A 70 27.77 -17.37 -1.02
CA GLU A 70 26.72 -16.36 -1.07
C GLU A 70 26.94 -15.43 -2.27
N SER A 71 26.24 -15.71 -3.37
CA SER A 71 26.39 -14.96 -4.61
C SER A 71 25.06 -14.73 -5.30
N THR A 72 24.97 -13.62 -6.05
CA THR A 72 23.78 -13.31 -6.86
C THR A 72 23.46 -14.44 -7.84
N ASN A 73 24.48 -15.12 -8.38
CA ASN A 73 24.28 -16.27 -9.27
C ASN A 73 23.59 -17.44 -8.55
N ASN A 74 24.05 -17.79 -7.34
CA ASN A 74 23.44 -18.86 -6.55
C ASN A 74 22.02 -18.51 -6.12
N GLN A 75 21.76 -17.25 -5.80
CA GLN A 75 20.41 -16.74 -5.53
C GLN A 75 19.48 -16.90 -6.75
N ILE A 76 19.94 -16.53 -7.95
CA ILE A 76 19.17 -16.70 -9.18
C ILE A 76 18.89 -18.20 -9.46
N ILE A 77 19.88 -19.07 -9.25
CA ILE A 77 19.68 -20.53 -9.38
C ILE A 77 18.60 -21.01 -8.40
N CYS A 78 18.60 -20.53 -7.15
CA CYS A 78 17.58 -20.87 -6.17
C CYS A 78 16.17 -20.45 -6.64
N ILE A 79 16.01 -19.23 -7.18
CA ILE A 79 14.72 -18.78 -7.76
C ILE A 79 14.25 -19.74 -8.83
N TRP A 80 15.08 -19.98 -9.85
CA TRP A 80 14.70 -20.82 -10.98
C TRP A 80 14.52 -22.31 -10.62
N THR A 81 15.02 -22.73 -9.46
CA THR A 81 14.74 -24.06 -8.90
C THR A 81 13.39 -24.11 -8.18
N ILE A 82 13.05 -23.07 -7.42
CA ILE A 82 11.84 -23.03 -6.60
C ILE A 82 10.61 -22.62 -7.43
N THR A 83 10.76 -21.76 -8.44
CA THR A 83 9.66 -21.31 -9.31
C THR A 83 8.91 -22.46 -9.99
N PRO A 84 9.56 -23.50 -10.55
CA PRO A 84 8.86 -24.70 -11.04
C PRO A 84 8.08 -25.44 -9.96
N ILE A 85 8.63 -25.55 -8.74
CA ILE A 85 7.96 -26.20 -7.60
C ILE A 85 6.68 -25.43 -7.23
N ALA A 86 6.77 -24.10 -7.15
CA ALA A 86 5.62 -23.24 -6.92
C ALA A 86 4.61 -23.32 -8.07
N THR A 87 5.06 -23.42 -9.31
CA THR A 87 4.19 -23.56 -10.47
C THR A 87 3.43 -24.88 -10.44
N ILE A 88 4.07 -25.99 -10.06
CA ILE A 88 3.37 -27.28 -9.88
C ILE A 88 2.29 -27.17 -8.79
N SER A 89 2.57 -26.44 -7.70
CA SER A 89 1.59 -26.19 -6.64
C SER A 89 0.39 -25.37 -7.13
N VAL A 90 0.63 -24.27 -7.86
CA VAL A 90 -0.45 -23.39 -8.37
C VAL A 90 -1.33 -24.09 -9.40
N VAL A 91 -0.74 -24.96 -10.22
CA VAL A 91 -1.45 -25.77 -11.22
C VAL A 91 -2.31 -26.83 -10.54
N SER A 92 -1.83 -27.40 -9.43
CA SER A 92 -2.59 -28.36 -8.60
C SER A 92 -3.80 -27.72 -7.90
N GLY A 93 -3.83 -26.39 -7.82
CA GLY A 93 -4.99 -25.59 -7.42
C GLY A 93 -5.24 -25.49 -5.92
N LEU A 94 -6.15 -24.56 -5.56
CA LEU A 94 -6.44 -24.14 -4.18
C LEU A 94 -6.77 -25.26 -3.20
N LYS A 95 -7.51 -26.29 -3.65
CA LYS A 95 -8.05 -27.33 -2.77
C LYS A 95 -7.00 -28.32 -2.27
N ILE A 96 -5.91 -28.48 -3.02
CA ILE A 96 -4.89 -29.50 -2.74
C ILE A 96 -3.54 -28.80 -2.48
N GLY A 97 -2.98 -28.08 -3.45
CA GLY A 97 -1.66 -27.45 -3.31
C GLY A 97 -1.61 -26.43 -2.17
N ILE A 98 -2.27 -25.28 -2.38
CA ILE A 98 -2.18 -24.11 -1.49
C ILE A 98 -2.56 -24.47 -0.05
N LYS A 99 -3.65 -25.20 0.16
CA LYS A 99 -4.14 -25.50 1.51
C LYS A 99 -3.16 -26.38 2.29
N TYR A 100 -2.77 -27.54 1.76
CA TYR A 100 -1.89 -28.47 2.48
C TYR A 100 -0.50 -27.86 2.71
N LEU A 101 0.04 -27.17 1.70
CA LEU A 101 1.35 -26.54 1.81
C LEU A 101 1.36 -25.44 2.87
N SER A 102 0.30 -24.62 2.92
CA SER A 102 0.13 -23.58 3.94
C SER A 102 -0.02 -24.16 5.34
N GLU A 103 -0.77 -25.25 5.51
CA GLU A 103 -0.96 -25.91 6.82
C GLU A 103 0.37 -26.51 7.34
N ILE A 104 1.15 -27.16 6.46
CA ILE A 104 2.47 -27.68 6.80
C ILE A 104 3.43 -26.54 7.15
N CYS A 105 3.47 -25.50 6.32
CA CYS A 105 4.31 -24.33 6.51
C CYS A 105 4.02 -23.65 7.86
N PHE A 106 2.75 -23.39 8.15
CA PHE A 106 2.33 -22.79 9.42
C PHE A 106 2.66 -23.70 10.61
N THR A 107 2.42 -25.00 10.50
CA THR A 107 2.75 -25.98 11.56
C THR A 107 4.25 -26.01 11.83
N LEU A 108 5.08 -25.96 10.79
CA LEU A 108 6.53 -25.94 10.91
C LEU A 108 7.04 -24.65 11.57
N GLY A 109 6.48 -23.49 11.17
CA GLY A 109 6.77 -22.20 11.79
C GLY A 109 6.36 -22.17 13.28
N MET A 110 5.18 -22.71 13.60
CA MET A 110 4.72 -22.87 14.98
C MET A 110 5.63 -23.81 15.78
N PHE A 111 6.06 -24.91 15.18
CA PHE A 111 7.01 -25.84 15.80
C PHE A 111 8.34 -25.15 16.13
N LEU A 112 8.94 -24.44 15.17
CA LEU A 112 10.19 -23.69 15.40
C LEU A 112 10.03 -22.63 16.50
N MET A 113 8.93 -21.88 16.46
CA MET A 113 8.65 -20.85 17.45
C MET A 113 8.45 -21.44 18.86
N MET A 114 7.69 -22.53 18.98
CA MET A 114 7.50 -23.23 20.26
C MET A 114 8.79 -23.88 20.75
N PHE A 115 9.59 -24.45 19.85
CA PHE A 115 10.90 -25.00 20.18
C PHE A 115 11.79 -23.93 20.82
N VAL A 116 11.91 -22.76 20.18
CA VAL A 116 12.72 -21.66 20.73
C VAL A 116 12.18 -21.15 22.06
N LEU A 117 10.86 -21.00 22.19
CA LEU A 117 10.23 -20.55 23.44
C LEU A 117 10.57 -21.45 24.64
N PHE A 118 10.55 -22.76 24.47
CA PHE A 118 10.82 -23.73 25.55
C PHE A 118 12.30 -24.02 25.75
N TYR A 119 13.11 -23.93 24.69
CA TYR A 119 14.53 -24.24 24.75
C TYR A 119 15.37 -23.06 25.27
N ASP A 120 14.99 -21.84 24.92
CA ASP A 120 15.59 -20.62 25.49
C ASP A 120 15.01 -20.35 26.90
N ASN A 121 15.32 -19.19 27.48
CA ASN A 121 14.77 -18.74 28.75
C ASN A 121 13.30 -18.33 28.61
N THR A 122 12.40 -19.31 28.78
CA THR A 122 10.95 -19.13 28.70
C THR A 122 10.46 -18.01 29.61
N TRP A 123 10.98 -17.90 30.83
CA TRP A 123 10.59 -16.85 31.78
C TRP A 123 10.90 -15.45 31.26
N TYR A 124 12.10 -15.26 30.71
CA TYR A 124 12.49 -14.02 30.08
C TYR A 124 11.60 -13.68 28.88
N ILE A 125 11.33 -14.64 28.00
CA ILE A 125 10.50 -14.41 26.80
C ILE A 125 9.06 -14.04 27.18
N LEU A 126 8.47 -14.74 28.16
CA LEU A 126 7.10 -14.44 28.62
C LEU A 126 7.01 -13.06 29.28
N ASN A 127 8.00 -12.68 30.08
CA ASN A 127 8.09 -11.33 30.65
C ASN A 127 8.26 -10.28 29.55
N LEU A 128 9.13 -10.53 28.58
CA LEU A 128 9.35 -9.64 27.43
C LEU A 128 8.07 -9.48 26.60
N TYR A 129 7.29 -10.54 26.40
CA TYR A 129 6.04 -10.48 25.65
C TYR A 129 5.03 -9.52 26.31
N VAL A 130 4.80 -9.66 27.62
CA VAL A 130 3.91 -8.77 28.37
C VAL A 130 4.43 -7.33 28.34
N GLN A 131 5.73 -7.13 28.55
CA GLN A 131 6.35 -5.81 28.59
C GLN A 131 6.32 -5.13 27.20
N SER A 132 6.54 -5.88 26.12
CA SER A 132 6.53 -5.37 24.74
C SER A 132 5.15 -4.90 24.33
N ILE A 133 4.08 -5.59 24.75
CA ILE A 133 2.70 -5.13 24.53
C ILE A 133 2.45 -3.81 25.26
N GLY A 134 2.87 -3.70 26.53
CA GLY A 134 2.75 -2.45 27.29
C GLY A 134 3.48 -1.29 26.62
N TYR A 135 4.71 -1.51 26.17
CA TYR A 135 5.47 -0.51 25.42
C TYR A 135 4.83 -0.15 24.08
N TYR A 136 4.33 -1.13 23.32
CA TYR A 136 3.66 -0.85 22.06
C TYR A 136 2.45 0.07 22.27
N ILE A 137 1.61 -0.21 23.27
CA ILE A 137 0.44 0.63 23.60
C ILE A 137 0.86 2.06 23.99
N GLN A 138 1.94 2.21 24.76
CA GLN A 138 2.45 3.52 25.16
C GLN A 138 2.99 4.33 23.95
N TRP A 139 3.69 3.67 23.03
CA TRP A 139 4.45 4.33 21.97
C TRP A 139 3.72 4.43 20.63
N ILE A 140 2.57 3.76 20.45
CA ILE A 140 1.83 3.74 19.18
C ILE A 140 1.49 5.14 18.66
N ILE A 141 1.12 6.06 19.55
CA ILE A 141 0.81 7.45 19.16
C ILE A 141 2.09 8.19 18.76
N GLN A 142 3.19 8.03 19.49
CA GLN A 142 4.42 8.73 19.15
C GLN A 142 5.04 8.20 17.85
N ILE A 143 5.16 6.88 17.70
CA ILE A 143 5.73 6.24 16.52
C ILE A 143 4.85 6.49 15.29
N GLY A 144 3.52 6.48 15.45
CA GLY A 144 2.58 6.73 14.35
C GLY A 144 2.70 8.11 13.72
N PHE A 145 3.24 9.10 14.44
CA PHE A 145 3.46 10.47 13.96
C PHE A 145 4.96 10.80 13.80
N HIS A 146 5.83 9.79 13.88
CA HIS A 146 7.27 9.99 13.76
C HIS A 146 7.68 10.17 12.30
N THR A 147 8.44 11.23 12.00
CA THR A 147 8.83 11.61 10.63
C THR A 147 10.31 11.99 10.52
N ASP A 148 11.10 11.81 11.57
CA ASP A 148 12.52 12.19 11.62
C ASP A 148 12.83 13.66 11.26
N ALA A 149 11.85 14.58 11.39
CA ALA A 149 11.99 15.97 10.96
C ALA A 149 13.23 16.70 11.55
N PHE A 150 13.58 16.42 12.81
CA PHE A 150 14.77 17.00 13.45
C PHE A 150 16.07 16.28 13.08
N ALA A 151 16.02 14.97 12.80
CA ALA A 151 17.18 14.22 12.33
C ALA A 151 17.58 14.65 10.91
N GLN A 152 16.61 15.01 10.07
CA GLN A 152 16.84 15.59 8.74
C GLN A 152 17.59 16.93 8.79
N LEU A 153 17.43 17.70 9.87
CA LEU A 153 18.14 18.96 10.11
C LEU A 153 19.51 18.78 10.78
N GLY A 154 19.91 17.54 11.09
CA GLY A 154 21.18 17.25 11.77
C GLY A 154 21.21 17.70 13.23
N ASN A 155 20.06 17.88 13.88
CA ASN A 155 19.96 18.31 15.27
C ASN A 155 18.88 17.53 16.04
N ALA A 156 18.87 16.20 15.85
CA ALA A 156 17.96 15.31 16.54
C ALA A 156 18.12 15.42 18.08
N PRO A 157 17.01 15.57 18.86
CA PRO A 157 17.05 15.70 20.31
C PRO A 157 17.66 14.50 21.06
N ASP A 158 17.67 13.33 20.42
CA ASP A 158 18.22 12.09 20.97
C ASP A 158 19.72 11.90 20.68
N GLY A 159 20.34 12.85 19.97
CA GLY A 159 21.75 12.81 19.57
C GLY A 159 22.06 11.76 18.49
N LYS A 160 21.05 11.06 17.96
CA LYS A 160 21.21 10.02 16.95
C LYS A 160 20.78 10.58 15.60
N GLN A 161 21.76 11.02 14.81
CA GLN A 161 21.50 11.51 13.46
C GLN A 161 21.39 10.32 12.49
N ALA A 162 20.17 9.83 12.25
CA ALA A 162 19.92 8.75 11.32
C ALA A 162 18.80 9.13 10.32
N PRO A 163 19.06 10.09 9.40
CA PRO A 163 18.01 10.63 8.52
C PRO A 163 17.39 9.58 7.58
N THR A 164 18.09 8.48 7.33
CA THR A 164 17.61 7.38 6.46
C THR A 164 16.92 6.24 7.23
N TRP A 165 16.79 6.33 8.55
CA TRP A 165 16.23 5.24 9.35
C TRP A 165 14.76 5.01 9.00
N MET A 166 13.96 6.08 8.93
CA MET A 166 12.56 6.00 8.52
C MET A 166 12.40 5.37 7.13
N ASP A 167 13.27 5.70 6.17
CA ASP A 167 13.22 5.15 4.81
C ASP A 167 13.46 3.63 4.79
N ASN A 168 14.49 3.18 5.51
CA ASN A 168 14.91 1.78 5.53
C ASN A 168 13.94 0.86 6.28
N TYR A 169 13.15 1.40 7.21
CA TYR A 169 12.24 0.63 8.07
C TYR A 169 10.78 1.04 7.86
N THR A 170 10.33 2.13 8.49
CA THR A 170 8.90 2.49 8.55
C THR A 170 8.29 2.70 7.17
N VAL A 171 8.92 3.52 6.31
CA VAL A 171 8.43 3.82 4.97
C VAL A 171 8.52 2.60 4.06
N PHE A 172 9.61 1.83 4.14
CA PHE A 172 9.74 0.56 3.44
C PHE A 172 8.61 -0.41 3.79
N TYR A 173 8.36 -0.68 5.07
CA TYR A 173 7.31 -1.59 5.50
C TYR A 173 5.92 -1.07 5.09
N LEU A 174 5.64 0.23 5.24
CA LEU A 174 4.38 0.81 4.76
C LEU A 174 4.20 0.61 3.25
N GLY A 175 5.24 0.90 2.45
CA GLY A 175 5.21 0.69 1.01
C GLY A 175 4.99 -0.77 0.63
N TRP A 176 5.70 -1.68 1.28
CA TRP A 176 5.57 -3.13 1.08
C TRP A 176 4.16 -3.63 1.44
N TRP A 177 3.63 -3.27 2.61
CA TRP A 177 2.29 -3.70 3.02
C TRP A 177 1.19 -3.15 2.12
N ILE A 178 1.34 -1.92 1.64
CA ILE A 178 0.41 -1.29 0.69
C ILE A 178 0.46 -2.02 -0.66
N ALA A 179 1.65 -2.34 -1.17
CA ALA A 179 1.82 -3.15 -2.39
C ALA A 179 1.20 -4.55 -2.25
N TRP A 180 1.20 -5.13 -1.04
CA TRP A 180 0.56 -6.42 -0.72
C TRP A 180 -0.96 -6.36 -0.51
N SER A 181 -1.53 -5.18 -0.31
CA SER A 181 -2.94 -5.05 0.07
C SER A 181 -3.96 -5.59 -0.95
N PRO A 182 -3.77 -5.55 -2.29
CA PRO A 182 -4.71 -6.18 -3.21
C PRO A 182 -4.75 -7.70 -3.04
N PHE A 183 -3.56 -8.31 -2.93
CA PHE A 183 -3.38 -9.75 -2.66
C PHE A 183 -4.09 -10.17 -1.37
N VAL A 184 -3.70 -9.56 -0.26
CA VAL A 184 -4.23 -9.88 1.07
C VAL A 184 -5.73 -9.60 1.14
N GLY A 185 -6.18 -8.51 0.54
CA GLY A 185 -7.58 -8.12 0.54
C GLY A 185 -8.50 -9.12 -0.18
N ILE A 186 -8.08 -9.68 -1.32
CA ILE A 186 -8.86 -10.70 -2.03
C ILE A 186 -8.89 -11.99 -1.22
N PHE A 187 -7.74 -12.43 -0.71
CA PHE A 187 -7.65 -13.65 0.10
C PHE A 187 -8.56 -13.58 1.32
N ILE A 188 -8.46 -12.50 2.10
CA ILE A 188 -9.27 -12.26 3.29
C ILE A 188 -10.75 -12.15 2.92
N ALA A 189 -11.09 -11.53 1.79
CA ALA A 189 -12.45 -11.50 1.30
C ALA A 189 -12.99 -12.91 1.06
N LYS A 190 -12.27 -13.75 0.31
CA LYS A 190 -12.68 -15.14 -0.03
C LYS A 190 -13.04 -15.98 1.21
N ILE A 191 -12.23 -15.89 2.26
CA ILE A 191 -12.44 -16.69 3.49
C ILE A 191 -13.44 -16.07 4.48
N SER A 192 -14.01 -14.91 4.17
CA SER A 192 -14.86 -14.13 5.09
C SER A 192 -16.33 -14.07 4.70
N ARG A 193 -16.78 -14.94 3.77
CA ARG A 193 -18.19 -15.01 3.36
C ARG A 193 -19.10 -15.30 4.55
N GLY A 194 -20.16 -14.50 4.71
CA GLY A 194 -21.18 -14.68 5.76
C GLY A 194 -20.80 -14.12 7.14
N ARG A 195 -19.62 -13.50 7.30
CA ARG A 195 -19.23 -12.84 8.55
C ARG A 195 -19.83 -11.44 8.64
N THR A 196 -20.17 -11.00 9.86
CA THR A 196 -20.53 -9.60 10.11
C THR A 196 -19.31 -8.70 9.94
N VAL A 197 -19.51 -7.44 9.56
CA VAL A 197 -18.41 -6.46 9.39
C VAL A 197 -17.60 -6.31 10.69
N ARG A 198 -18.26 -6.30 11.85
CA ARG A 198 -17.60 -6.24 13.16
C ARG A 198 -16.68 -7.44 13.39
N ASN A 199 -17.19 -8.66 13.20
CA ASN A 199 -16.39 -9.87 13.42
C ASN A 199 -15.25 -9.94 12.41
N PHE A 200 -15.49 -9.54 11.16
CA PHE A 200 -14.47 -9.44 10.13
C PHE A 200 -13.30 -8.54 10.55
N ILE A 201 -13.57 -7.30 10.99
CA ILE A 201 -12.54 -6.34 11.40
C ILE A 201 -11.78 -6.87 12.62
N ASN A 202 -12.50 -7.29 13.67
CA ASN A 202 -11.88 -7.73 14.91
C ASN A 202 -10.97 -8.94 14.71
N THR A 203 -11.43 -9.96 13.97
CA THR A 203 -10.61 -11.16 13.72
C THR A 203 -9.42 -10.86 12.81
N THR A 204 -9.62 -10.04 11.78
CA THR A 204 -8.56 -9.72 10.80
C THR A 204 -7.44 -8.89 11.42
N LEU A 205 -7.75 -8.01 12.38
CA LEU A 205 -6.75 -7.20 13.07
C LEU A 205 -6.10 -7.95 14.24
N ALA A 206 -6.90 -8.64 15.07
CA ALA A 206 -6.40 -9.22 16.31
C ALA A 206 -5.51 -10.46 16.09
N ALA A 207 -5.92 -11.40 15.22
CA ALA A 207 -5.21 -12.66 15.08
C ALA A 207 -3.77 -12.51 14.54
N PRO A 208 -3.52 -11.75 13.45
CA PRO A 208 -2.15 -11.55 12.96
C PRO A 208 -1.30 -10.74 13.93
N MET A 209 -1.88 -9.73 14.61
CA MET A 209 -1.16 -8.91 15.58
C MET A 209 -0.63 -9.74 16.75
N LEU A 210 -1.46 -10.61 17.33
CA LEU A 210 -1.03 -11.50 18.42
C LEU A 210 0.06 -12.48 17.97
N TYR A 211 -0.08 -13.03 16.77
CA TYR A 211 0.95 -13.90 16.19
C TYR A 211 2.28 -13.16 16.00
N VAL A 212 2.26 -11.94 15.46
CA VAL A 212 3.46 -11.12 15.26
C VAL A 212 4.10 -10.74 16.59
N PHE A 213 3.33 -10.35 17.61
CA PHE A 213 3.88 -10.10 18.94
C PHE A 213 4.58 -11.32 19.51
N LEU A 214 3.98 -12.50 19.35
CA LEU A 214 4.57 -13.74 19.83
C LEU A 214 5.87 -14.06 19.09
N TRP A 215 5.85 -13.99 17.76
CA TRP A 215 7.02 -14.26 16.91
C TRP A 215 8.18 -13.30 17.22
N LEU A 216 7.93 -12.00 17.26
CA LEU A 216 8.95 -10.99 17.53
C LEU A 216 9.46 -11.04 18.97
N SER A 217 8.62 -11.37 19.94
CA SER A 217 9.06 -11.53 21.34
C SER A 217 9.94 -12.76 21.52
N ILE A 218 9.64 -13.86 20.82
CA ILE A 218 10.43 -15.08 20.88
C ILE A 218 11.78 -14.88 20.16
N PHE A 219 11.77 -14.70 18.83
CA PHE A 219 13.02 -14.62 18.08
C PHE A 219 13.78 -13.30 18.31
N GLY A 220 13.07 -12.17 18.35
CA GLY A 220 13.67 -10.87 18.63
C GLY A 220 14.16 -10.77 20.07
N GLY A 221 13.43 -11.36 21.03
CA GLY A 221 13.87 -11.45 22.42
C GLY A 221 15.12 -12.29 22.61
N SER A 222 15.15 -13.49 22.00
CA SER A 222 16.35 -14.34 21.96
C SER A 222 17.55 -13.63 21.33
N GLY A 223 17.33 -12.89 20.24
CA GLY A 223 18.38 -12.08 19.61
C GLY A 223 18.88 -10.95 20.52
N LEU A 224 17.98 -10.21 21.17
CA LEU A 224 18.37 -9.16 22.12
C LEU A 224 19.16 -9.72 23.31
N ARG A 225 18.80 -10.91 23.81
CA ARG A 225 19.54 -11.60 24.86
C ARG A 225 20.95 -11.95 24.38
N MET A 226 21.07 -12.56 23.20
CA MET A 226 22.35 -12.89 22.59
C MET A 226 23.25 -11.66 22.41
N GLU A 227 22.71 -10.56 21.88
CA GLU A 227 23.44 -9.31 21.67
C GLU A 227 24.02 -8.75 22.98
N ARG A 228 23.25 -8.83 24.06
CA ARG A 228 23.67 -8.40 25.41
C ARG A 228 24.71 -9.35 26.00
N ASP A 229 24.48 -10.65 25.92
CA ASP A 229 25.41 -11.67 26.44
C ASP A 229 26.76 -11.60 25.70
N ALA A 230 26.73 -11.39 24.38
CA ALA A 230 27.92 -11.15 23.57
C ALA A 230 28.67 -9.89 24.00
N ALA A 231 27.95 -8.80 24.31
CA ALA A 231 28.53 -7.56 24.84
C ALA A 231 29.31 -7.81 26.15
N LEU A 232 28.68 -8.53 27.07
CA LEU A 232 29.21 -8.80 28.41
C LEU A 232 30.46 -9.69 28.36
N ARG A 233 30.59 -10.54 27.32
CA ARG A 233 31.79 -11.35 27.06
C ARG A 233 32.87 -10.63 26.26
N GLY A 234 32.69 -9.35 25.94
CA GLY A 234 33.67 -8.57 25.18
C GLY A 234 33.78 -8.97 23.70
N ILE A 235 32.69 -9.49 23.11
CA ILE A 235 32.62 -9.73 21.66
C ILE A 235 32.30 -8.40 20.97
N ASN A 236 33.23 -7.95 20.14
CA ASN A 236 33.14 -6.69 19.42
C ASN A 236 32.96 -7.00 17.92
N CYS A 237 32.62 -5.98 17.11
CA CYS A 237 32.50 -6.19 15.66
C CYS A 237 33.81 -6.73 15.03
N SER A 238 34.97 -6.35 15.58
CA SER A 238 36.31 -6.77 15.12
C SER A 238 36.78 -8.12 15.68
N SER A 239 35.99 -8.77 16.53
CA SER A 239 36.36 -10.08 17.09
C SER A 239 36.38 -11.16 16.00
N THR A 240 37.40 -12.01 16.01
CA THR A 240 37.54 -13.12 15.04
C THR A 240 36.43 -14.17 15.20
N LEU A 241 35.98 -14.39 16.44
CA LEU A 241 34.84 -15.23 16.79
C LEU A 241 33.65 -14.33 17.20
N GLY A 242 32.46 -14.64 16.70
CA GLY A 242 31.23 -13.89 16.99
C GLY A 242 31.14 -12.47 16.41
N GLY A 243 32.15 -11.96 15.71
CA GLY A 243 32.16 -10.63 15.07
C GLY A 243 31.54 -10.59 13.67
N THR A 244 31.79 -9.50 12.93
CA THR A 244 31.11 -9.21 11.63
C THR A 244 31.24 -10.32 10.60
N GLY A 245 32.46 -10.83 10.37
CA GLY A 245 32.74 -11.88 9.38
C GLY A 245 32.94 -13.27 9.98
N ALA A 246 32.65 -13.46 11.26
CA ALA A 246 32.91 -14.72 11.93
C ALA A 246 31.98 -15.83 11.43
N THR A 247 32.55 -16.98 11.06
CA THR A 247 31.78 -18.20 10.73
C THR A 247 31.32 -18.95 11.97
N GLU A 248 32.04 -18.76 13.08
CA GLU A 248 31.79 -19.40 14.37
C GLU A 248 31.63 -18.34 15.48
N GLY A 249 30.69 -18.60 16.38
CA GLY A 249 30.43 -17.75 17.55
C GLY A 249 31.35 -18.09 18.71
N LEU A 250 31.79 -17.08 19.46
CA LEU A 250 32.49 -17.31 20.72
C LEU A 250 31.48 -17.82 21.74
N ASP A 251 31.66 -19.05 22.23
CA ASP A 251 30.66 -19.77 23.04
C ASP A 251 29.27 -19.79 22.39
N ARG A 252 29.23 -19.87 21.05
CA ARG A 252 27.99 -19.82 20.25
C ARG A 252 27.22 -18.51 20.34
N LEU A 253 27.87 -17.44 20.80
CA LEU A 253 27.32 -16.08 20.79
C LEU A 253 27.88 -15.29 19.62
N TYR A 254 27.02 -14.49 19.00
CA TYR A 254 27.36 -13.55 17.96
C TYR A 254 26.93 -12.14 18.37
N ARG A 255 27.73 -11.15 17.99
CA ARG A 255 27.41 -9.73 18.13
C ARG A 255 26.50 -9.31 16.99
N LEU A 256 25.19 -9.57 17.13
CA LEU A 256 24.17 -9.33 16.10
C LEU A 256 24.19 -7.90 15.55
N SER A 257 24.51 -6.88 16.35
CA SER A 257 24.59 -5.49 15.87
C SER A 257 25.56 -5.29 14.70
N CYS A 258 26.55 -6.18 14.53
CA CYS A 258 27.57 -6.09 13.50
C CYS A 258 27.42 -7.17 12.40
N ARG A 259 26.38 -8.01 12.48
CA ARG A 259 26.12 -9.11 11.56
C ARG A 259 25.31 -8.63 10.36
N ASN A 260 25.45 -9.33 9.24
CA ASN A 260 24.57 -9.12 8.10
C ASN A 260 23.16 -9.66 8.43
N HIS A 261 22.12 -8.91 8.03
CA HIS A 261 20.71 -9.23 8.32
C HIS A 261 20.30 -10.65 7.92
N ALA A 262 20.83 -11.18 6.81
CA ALA A 262 20.53 -12.54 6.34
C ALA A 262 21.07 -13.65 7.29
N HIS A 263 22.16 -13.37 8.02
CA HIS A 263 22.77 -14.34 8.94
C HIS A 263 22.16 -14.31 10.33
N MET A 264 21.58 -13.19 10.76
CA MET A 264 21.13 -12.98 12.14
C MET A 264 20.15 -14.06 12.60
N TYR A 265 19.24 -14.51 11.73
CA TYR A 265 18.30 -15.58 12.06
C TYR A 265 19.02 -16.90 12.37
N PHE A 266 20.01 -17.28 11.55
CA PHE A 266 20.80 -18.50 11.77
C PHE A 266 21.78 -18.36 12.95
N ASP A 267 22.34 -17.17 13.17
CA ASP A 267 23.15 -16.88 14.36
C ASP A 267 22.35 -17.11 15.63
N VAL A 268 21.08 -16.68 15.66
CA VAL A 268 20.15 -16.91 16.78
C VAL A 268 19.84 -18.40 16.97
N LEU A 269 19.82 -19.21 15.92
CA LEU A 269 19.64 -20.66 16.05
C LEU A 269 20.91 -21.38 16.52
N ASP A 270 22.08 -20.85 16.18
CA ASP A 270 23.37 -21.46 16.50
C ASP A 270 23.71 -21.43 18.00
N GLN A 271 23.04 -20.58 18.80
CA GLN A 271 23.25 -20.53 20.25
C GLN A 271 22.75 -21.77 21.00
N TYR A 272 21.88 -22.56 20.36
CA TYR A 272 21.31 -23.77 20.95
C TYR A 272 22.30 -24.95 20.85
N SER A 273 21.97 -26.11 21.43
CA SER A 273 22.91 -27.24 21.50
C SER A 273 23.42 -27.68 20.13
N GLU A 274 24.74 -27.96 20.04
CA GLU A 274 25.46 -28.42 18.85
C GLU A 274 24.77 -29.60 18.14
N ASN A 275 24.22 -30.54 18.91
CA ASN A 275 23.53 -31.72 18.36
C ASN A 275 22.21 -31.36 17.65
N LEU A 276 21.63 -30.19 17.95
CA LEU A 276 20.36 -29.73 17.38
C LEU A 276 20.53 -28.62 16.34
N VAL A 277 21.65 -27.89 16.33
CA VAL A 277 21.86 -26.77 15.40
C VAL A 277 21.71 -27.21 13.94
N GLY A 278 22.32 -28.35 13.54
CA GLY A 278 22.17 -28.88 12.18
C GLY A 278 20.72 -29.18 11.81
N PHE A 279 19.97 -29.79 12.72
CA PHE A 279 18.54 -30.05 12.55
C PHE A 279 17.74 -28.74 12.41
N LEU A 280 17.97 -27.75 13.27
CA LEU A 280 17.28 -26.46 13.22
C LEU A 280 17.58 -25.67 11.94
N ARG A 281 18.81 -25.71 11.45
CA ARG A 281 19.21 -25.10 10.17
C ARG A 281 18.46 -25.75 9.00
N ILE A 282 18.42 -27.08 8.94
CA ILE A 282 17.69 -27.82 7.90
C ILE A 282 16.19 -27.57 7.96
N VAL A 283 15.60 -27.66 9.16
CA VAL A 283 14.17 -27.40 9.36
C VAL A 283 13.81 -25.96 8.97
N SER A 284 14.67 -25.00 9.32
CA SER A 284 14.48 -23.60 8.93
C SER A 284 14.62 -23.40 7.42
N LEU A 285 15.59 -24.04 6.76
CA LEU A 285 15.70 -24.02 5.30
C LEU A 285 14.41 -24.55 4.65
N ILE A 286 13.90 -25.69 5.11
CA ILE A 286 12.65 -26.26 4.62
C ILE A 286 11.49 -25.28 4.87
N ALA A 287 11.40 -24.67 6.06
CA ALA A 287 10.37 -23.70 6.38
C ALA A 287 10.42 -22.48 5.45
N ILE A 288 11.59 -21.92 5.21
CA ILE A 288 11.77 -20.76 4.32
C ILE A 288 11.42 -21.12 2.88
N VAL A 289 11.84 -22.30 2.39
CA VAL A 289 11.46 -22.80 1.05
C VAL A 289 9.95 -22.98 0.95
N LEU A 290 9.30 -23.57 1.96
CA LEU A 290 7.84 -23.71 1.97
C LEU A 290 7.14 -22.35 1.99
N TYR A 291 7.61 -21.40 2.82
CA TYR A 291 7.08 -20.03 2.82
C TYR A 291 7.22 -19.36 1.45
N PHE A 292 8.36 -19.52 0.79
CA PHE A 292 8.59 -19.00 -0.55
C PHE A 292 7.59 -19.62 -1.55
N VAL A 293 7.47 -20.94 -1.57
CA VAL A 293 6.58 -21.67 -2.48
C VAL A 293 5.13 -21.26 -2.24
N THR A 294 4.66 -21.28 -0.99
CA THR A 294 3.28 -20.89 -0.63
C THR A 294 2.98 -19.43 -0.94
N SER A 295 3.96 -18.53 -0.77
CA SER A 295 3.79 -17.11 -1.08
C SER A 295 3.70 -16.86 -2.58
N SER A 296 4.56 -17.48 -3.39
CA SER A 296 4.51 -17.37 -4.86
C SER A 296 3.27 -18.04 -5.45
N ASP A 297 2.88 -19.21 -4.92
CA ASP A 297 1.65 -19.91 -5.30
C ASP A 297 0.41 -19.01 -5.04
N SER A 298 0.29 -18.48 -3.82
CA SER A 298 -0.83 -17.60 -3.48
C SER A 298 -0.81 -16.28 -4.25
N GLY A 299 0.38 -15.67 -4.43
CA GLY A 299 0.58 -14.43 -5.17
C GLY A 299 0.15 -14.56 -6.63
N SER A 300 0.72 -15.55 -7.32
CA SER A 300 0.46 -15.79 -8.74
C SER A 300 -1.01 -16.13 -9.01
N LEU A 301 -1.67 -16.88 -8.13
CA LEU A 301 -3.09 -17.15 -8.24
C LEU A 301 -3.94 -15.88 -8.11
N ILE A 302 -3.62 -14.97 -7.19
CA ILE A 302 -4.42 -13.75 -7.02
C ILE A 302 -4.18 -12.78 -8.18
N ILE A 303 -2.94 -12.64 -8.65
CA ILE A 303 -2.64 -11.86 -9.86
C ILE A 303 -3.42 -12.44 -11.05
N ASP A 304 -3.49 -13.77 -11.14
CA ASP A 304 -4.25 -14.45 -12.18
C ASP A 304 -5.75 -14.19 -12.06
N CYS A 305 -6.32 -14.31 -10.86
CA CYS A 305 -7.72 -13.95 -10.60
C CYS A 305 -8.02 -12.50 -10.98
N LEU A 306 -7.15 -11.54 -10.65
CA LEU A 306 -7.29 -10.13 -11.03
C LEU A 306 -7.29 -9.96 -12.54
N SER A 307 -6.36 -10.64 -13.22
CA SER A 307 -6.19 -10.58 -14.67
C SER A 307 -7.30 -11.33 -15.43
N ALA A 308 -8.04 -12.22 -14.76
CA ALA A 308 -9.17 -12.98 -15.30
C ALA A 308 -10.55 -12.42 -14.85
N ASN A 309 -10.66 -11.11 -14.64
CA ASN A 309 -11.91 -10.43 -14.22
C ASN A 309 -12.54 -11.00 -12.93
N GLY A 310 -11.71 -11.47 -12.00
CA GLY A 310 -12.16 -12.02 -10.72
C GLY A 310 -12.64 -13.47 -10.82
N ASN A 311 -12.34 -14.18 -11.91
CA ASN A 311 -12.65 -15.60 -12.04
C ASN A 311 -11.95 -16.38 -10.89
N PRO A 312 -12.69 -17.11 -10.05
CA PRO A 312 -12.12 -17.89 -8.95
C PRO A 312 -11.26 -19.07 -9.43
N GLU A 313 -11.48 -19.56 -10.66
CA GLU A 313 -10.71 -20.64 -11.29
C GLU A 313 -10.15 -20.15 -12.64
N PRO A 314 -9.10 -19.32 -12.61
CA PRO A 314 -8.53 -18.74 -13.82
C PRO A 314 -7.74 -19.78 -14.66
N PRO A 315 -7.49 -19.53 -15.95
CA PRO A 315 -6.86 -20.49 -16.86
C PRO A 315 -5.46 -20.94 -16.41
N VAL A 316 -5.17 -22.24 -16.52
CA VAL A 316 -3.89 -22.81 -16.05
C VAL A 316 -2.66 -22.17 -16.70
N LEU A 317 -2.72 -21.87 -18.01
CA LEU A 317 -1.61 -21.20 -18.70
C LEU A 317 -1.33 -19.80 -18.15
N GLN A 318 -2.38 -19.10 -17.71
CA GLN A 318 -2.25 -17.76 -17.12
C GLN A 318 -1.59 -17.84 -15.74
N ARG A 319 -1.92 -18.86 -14.93
CA ARG A 319 -1.23 -19.14 -13.66
C ARG A 319 0.26 -19.40 -13.87
N ILE A 320 0.60 -20.25 -14.84
CA ILE A 320 2.01 -20.57 -15.18
C ILE A 320 2.74 -19.29 -15.61
N PHE A 321 2.11 -18.48 -16.47
CA PHE A 321 2.67 -17.20 -16.90
C PHE A 321 2.99 -16.28 -15.71
N TRP A 322 2.06 -16.13 -14.77
CA TRP A 322 2.27 -15.25 -13.61
C TRP A 322 3.32 -15.80 -12.64
N ALA A 323 3.34 -17.10 -12.36
CA ALA A 323 4.37 -17.72 -11.52
C ALA A 323 5.79 -17.53 -12.09
N PHE A 324 5.96 -17.69 -13.41
CA PHE A 324 7.24 -17.44 -14.08
C PHE A 324 7.59 -15.95 -14.13
N THR A 325 6.59 -15.07 -14.29
CA THR A 325 6.79 -13.62 -14.30
C THR A 325 7.26 -13.11 -12.94
N GLU A 326 6.73 -13.64 -11.84
CA GLU A 326 7.22 -13.35 -10.48
C GLU A 326 8.68 -13.78 -10.30
N GLY A 327 9.04 -14.99 -10.72
CA GLY A 327 10.44 -15.47 -10.68
C GLY A 327 11.39 -14.62 -11.53
N ALA A 328 10.95 -14.23 -12.73
CA ALA A 328 11.71 -13.35 -13.62
C ALA A 328 11.88 -11.94 -13.03
N CYS A 329 10.83 -11.38 -12.41
CA CYS A 329 10.88 -10.07 -11.77
C CYS A 329 11.80 -10.09 -10.53
N ALA A 330 11.69 -11.11 -9.67
CA ALA A 330 12.60 -11.30 -8.54
C ALA A 330 14.08 -11.45 -9.01
N THR A 331 14.30 -12.19 -10.10
CA THR A 331 15.63 -12.31 -10.74
C THR A 331 16.14 -10.95 -11.21
N ALA A 332 15.31 -10.15 -11.88
CA ALA A 332 15.70 -8.83 -12.37
C ALA A 332 16.05 -7.88 -11.22
N LEU A 333 15.28 -7.88 -10.12
CA LEU A 333 15.56 -7.06 -8.94
C LEU A 333 16.86 -7.46 -8.23
N LEU A 334 17.12 -8.76 -8.10
CA LEU A 334 18.37 -9.27 -7.53
C LEU A 334 19.57 -8.91 -8.41
N TYR A 335 19.45 -9.13 -9.72
CA TYR A 335 20.52 -8.87 -10.67
C TYR A 335 20.87 -7.38 -10.75
N THR A 336 19.87 -6.51 -10.84
CA THR A 336 20.07 -5.06 -10.88
C THR A 336 20.62 -4.50 -9.57
N GLY A 337 20.19 -5.04 -8.43
CA GLY A 337 20.67 -4.58 -7.13
C GLY A 337 22.06 -5.09 -6.77
N GLY A 338 22.48 -6.26 -7.28
CA GLY A 338 23.79 -6.85 -7.00
C GLY A 338 24.07 -6.96 -5.49
N SER A 339 25.18 -6.37 -5.02
CA SER A 339 25.52 -6.31 -3.59
C SER A 339 24.54 -5.48 -2.75
N LYS A 340 23.70 -4.66 -3.37
CA LYS A 340 22.63 -3.86 -2.76
C LYS A 340 21.24 -4.36 -3.16
N ALA A 341 21.10 -5.66 -3.45
CA ALA A 341 19.82 -6.31 -3.77
C ALA A 341 18.67 -5.91 -2.83
N LEU A 342 18.92 -5.89 -1.51
CA LEU A 342 17.91 -5.50 -0.53
C LEU A 342 17.42 -4.06 -0.76
N ALA A 343 18.33 -3.11 -0.97
CA ALA A 343 17.98 -1.71 -1.19
C ALA A 343 17.18 -1.52 -2.51
N ALA A 344 17.54 -2.27 -3.56
CA ALA A 344 16.79 -2.26 -4.81
C ALA A 344 15.34 -2.75 -4.61
N MET A 345 15.14 -3.83 -3.85
CA MET A 345 13.81 -4.35 -3.52
C MET A 345 13.01 -3.38 -2.64
N GLN A 346 13.65 -2.76 -1.65
CA GLN A 346 13.02 -1.73 -0.80
C GLN A 346 12.53 -0.54 -1.64
N THR A 347 13.36 -0.05 -2.56
CA THR A 347 13.05 1.09 -3.41
C THR A 347 11.84 0.81 -4.31
N VAL A 348 11.81 -0.37 -4.95
CA VAL A 348 10.68 -0.77 -5.82
C VAL A 348 9.40 -0.94 -5.02
N SER A 349 9.46 -1.51 -3.81
CA SER A 349 8.31 -1.58 -2.90
C SER A 349 7.78 -0.21 -2.50
N ILE A 350 8.66 0.74 -2.17
CA ILE A 350 8.28 2.11 -1.80
C ILE A 350 7.63 2.84 -2.99
N ALA A 351 8.27 2.79 -4.17
CA ALA A 351 7.75 3.41 -5.39
C ALA A 351 6.36 2.85 -5.76
N THR A 352 6.20 1.54 -5.60
CA THR A 352 4.94 0.86 -5.87
C THR A 352 3.85 1.19 -4.85
N GLY A 353 4.23 1.17 -3.57
CA GLY A 353 3.34 1.53 -2.48
C GLY A 353 2.83 2.97 -2.58
N LEU A 354 3.65 3.91 -3.06
CA LEU A 354 3.27 5.31 -3.19
C LEU A 354 2.04 5.51 -4.09
N PHE A 355 2.06 5.00 -5.33
CA PHE A 355 0.92 5.18 -6.22
C PHE A 355 -0.30 4.37 -5.74
N TYR A 356 -0.07 3.18 -5.17
CA TYR A 356 -1.17 2.35 -4.68
C TYR A 356 -1.82 2.91 -3.40
N THR A 357 -1.08 3.72 -2.63
CA THR A 357 -1.63 4.50 -1.51
C THR A 357 -2.78 5.38 -1.98
N ILE A 358 -2.67 6.01 -3.15
CA ILE A 358 -3.74 6.85 -3.72
C ILE A 358 -4.99 5.99 -3.99
N VAL A 359 -4.80 4.81 -4.60
CA VAL A 359 -5.87 3.85 -4.88
C VAL A 359 -6.57 3.42 -3.57
N LEU A 360 -5.81 3.05 -2.54
CA LEU A 360 -6.36 2.66 -1.23
C LEU A 360 -7.15 3.77 -0.55
N ASN A 361 -6.67 5.02 -0.60
CA ASN A 361 -7.39 6.16 -0.02
C ASN A 361 -8.76 6.32 -0.69
N PHE A 362 -8.84 6.23 -2.01
CA PHE A 362 -10.13 6.23 -2.71
C PHE A 362 -10.98 5.01 -2.34
N MET A 363 -10.40 3.83 -2.17
CA MET A 363 -11.15 2.65 -1.69
C MET A 363 -11.73 2.85 -0.28
N CYS A 364 -11.02 3.55 0.62
CA CYS A 364 -11.55 3.90 1.95
C CYS A 364 -12.79 4.80 1.83
N VAL A 365 -12.74 5.82 0.96
CA VAL A 365 -13.90 6.71 0.71
C VAL A 365 -15.05 5.92 0.07
N ALA A 366 -14.76 5.05 -0.89
CA ALA A 366 -15.75 4.21 -1.54
C ALA A 366 -16.45 3.27 -0.53
N LEU A 367 -15.68 2.66 0.35
CA LEU A 367 -16.19 1.81 1.42
C LEU A 367 -17.09 2.61 2.37
N TRP A 368 -16.63 3.78 2.82
CA TRP A 368 -17.40 4.66 3.69
C TRP A 368 -18.75 5.04 3.08
N ARG A 369 -18.77 5.43 1.81
CA ARG A 369 -20.00 5.77 1.07
C ARG A 369 -20.98 4.59 1.04
N VAL A 370 -20.51 3.40 0.70
CA VAL A 370 -21.35 2.19 0.66
C VAL A 370 -21.90 1.82 2.02
N MET A 371 -21.11 1.97 3.08
CA MET A 371 -21.59 1.72 4.44
C MET A 371 -22.70 2.70 4.82
N LYS A 372 -22.59 3.98 4.44
CA LYS A 372 -23.65 4.97 4.66
C LYS A 372 -24.92 4.66 3.86
N GLU A 373 -24.77 4.24 2.61
CA GLU A 373 -25.91 3.80 1.78
C GLU A 373 -26.63 2.61 2.39
N GLU A 374 -25.89 1.62 2.91
CA GLU A 374 -26.48 0.47 3.59
C GLU A 374 -27.10 0.83 4.95
N ALA A 375 -26.57 1.83 5.65
CA ALA A 375 -27.14 2.35 6.89
C ALA A 375 -28.40 3.20 6.67
N GLY A 376 -28.67 3.64 5.44
CA GLY A 376 -29.75 4.57 5.10
C GLY A 376 -29.40 6.05 5.30
N ASP A 377 -28.15 6.36 5.66
CA ASP A 377 -27.67 7.74 5.91
C ASP A 377 -27.36 8.51 4.61
N HIS A 378 -27.18 7.80 3.50
CA HIS A 378 -26.95 8.38 2.18
C HIS A 378 -27.90 7.75 1.17
N ASP A 379 -28.85 8.54 0.66
CA ASP A 379 -29.70 8.12 -0.47
C ASP A 379 -29.13 8.69 -1.78
N PRO A 380 -28.53 7.83 -2.64
CA PRO A 380 -28.01 8.25 -3.93
C PRO A 380 -29.09 8.74 -4.89
N ASN A 381 -30.38 8.47 -4.61
CA ASN A 381 -31.51 8.95 -5.42
C ASN A 381 -32.16 10.22 -4.89
N SER A 382 -31.63 10.82 -3.81
CA SER A 382 -32.20 12.02 -3.19
C SER A 382 -32.15 13.29 -4.06
N GLY A 383 -31.44 13.26 -5.20
CA GLY A 383 -31.24 14.42 -6.08
C GLY A 383 -30.36 15.53 -5.49
N ARG A 384 -29.94 15.41 -4.22
CA ARG A 384 -29.09 16.37 -3.48
C ARG A 384 -27.60 16.16 -3.74
N HIS A 385 -27.22 15.86 -4.97
CA HIS A 385 -25.84 15.63 -5.38
C HIS A 385 -25.53 16.39 -6.66
N PHE A 386 -24.23 16.57 -6.95
CA PHE A 386 -23.85 17.11 -8.25
C PHE A 386 -24.37 16.20 -9.39
N PRO A 387 -24.76 16.80 -10.53
CA PRO A 387 -25.32 16.08 -11.67
C PRO A 387 -24.29 15.18 -12.35
N THR A 388 -23.02 15.45 -12.13
CA THR A 388 -21.88 14.68 -12.60
C THR A 388 -21.00 14.25 -11.45
N SER A 389 -20.50 13.02 -11.54
CA SER A 389 -19.39 12.58 -10.69
C SER A 389 -18.17 13.44 -10.99
N ILE A 390 -17.36 13.70 -9.96
CA ILE A 390 -16.08 14.40 -10.07
C ILE A 390 -15.16 13.74 -11.13
N PHE A 391 -15.31 12.43 -11.34
CA PHE A 391 -14.52 11.65 -12.29
C PHE A 391 -15.14 11.54 -13.68
N ALA A 392 -16.23 12.25 -13.97
CA ALA A 392 -16.93 12.17 -15.27
C ALA A 392 -16.08 12.62 -16.47
N PHE A 393 -15.01 13.38 -16.25
CA PHE A 393 -14.02 13.74 -17.28
C PHE A 393 -13.44 12.52 -17.99
N PHE A 394 -13.14 11.48 -17.23
CA PHE A 394 -12.40 10.33 -17.70
C PHE A 394 -13.21 9.44 -18.66
N ASP A 395 -14.50 9.69 -18.85
CA ASP A 395 -15.29 8.96 -19.83
C ASP A 395 -14.84 9.22 -21.27
N PHE A 396 -14.17 10.35 -21.55
CA PHE A 396 -13.80 10.83 -22.90
C PHE A 396 -14.94 10.87 -23.94
N VAL A 397 -16.17 10.49 -23.57
CA VAL A 397 -17.35 10.43 -24.45
C VAL A 397 -17.77 11.82 -24.92
N SER A 398 -17.67 12.82 -24.04
CA SER A 398 -18.03 14.20 -24.40
C SER A 398 -16.80 15.06 -24.65
N ARG A 399 -16.55 15.39 -25.93
CA ARG A 399 -15.49 16.34 -26.33
C ARG A 399 -15.60 17.66 -25.57
N VAL A 400 -16.81 18.13 -25.27
CA VAL A 400 -17.03 19.40 -24.55
C VAL A 400 -16.51 19.33 -23.12
N LYS A 401 -16.76 18.23 -22.40
CA LYS A 401 -16.24 18.05 -21.04
C LYS A 401 -14.72 17.94 -21.02
N THR A 402 -14.16 17.19 -21.98
CA THR A 402 -12.72 17.05 -22.12
C THR A 402 -12.04 18.40 -22.38
N ILE A 403 -12.59 19.21 -23.29
CA ILE A 403 -12.12 20.58 -23.54
C ILE A 403 -12.25 21.44 -22.29
N ASN A 404 -13.38 21.36 -21.58
CA ASN A 404 -13.59 22.15 -20.36
C ASN A 404 -12.55 21.82 -19.28
N VAL A 405 -12.21 20.54 -19.07
CA VAL A 405 -11.17 20.17 -18.10
C VAL A 405 -9.79 20.63 -18.56
N ILE A 406 -9.45 20.50 -19.84
CA ILE A 406 -8.19 21.04 -20.38
C ILE A 406 -8.10 22.55 -20.15
N VAL A 407 -9.19 23.27 -20.42
CA VAL A 407 -9.30 24.70 -20.14
C VAL A 407 -9.20 24.96 -18.63
N SER A 408 -9.83 24.15 -17.78
CA SER A 408 -9.70 24.29 -16.32
C SER A 408 -8.28 24.03 -15.82
N THR A 409 -7.49 23.20 -16.50
CA THR A 409 -6.10 22.95 -16.13
C THR A 409 -5.19 24.13 -16.49
N VAL A 410 -5.33 24.70 -17.69
CA VAL A 410 -4.44 25.75 -18.22
C VAL A 410 -4.92 27.17 -17.92
N ALA A 411 -6.23 27.36 -17.90
CA ALA A 411 -6.91 28.64 -17.70
C ALA A 411 -8.13 28.47 -16.74
N PRO A 412 -7.91 28.00 -15.50
CA PRO A 412 -8.99 27.73 -14.53
C PRO A 412 -9.90 28.94 -14.29
N TRP A 413 -9.33 30.14 -14.34
CA TRP A 413 -10.01 31.42 -14.14
C TRP A 413 -11.20 31.65 -15.08
N TYR A 414 -11.19 31.08 -16.29
CA TYR A 414 -12.25 31.30 -17.26
C TYR A 414 -13.55 30.61 -16.86
N LEU A 415 -13.52 29.29 -16.67
CA LEU A 415 -14.70 28.53 -16.28
C LEU A 415 -15.11 28.83 -14.84
N ALA A 416 -14.14 28.88 -13.91
CA ALA A 416 -14.43 29.22 -12.52
C ALA A 416 -14.98 30.64 -12.36
N GLY A 417 -14.48 31.61 -13.14
CA GLY A 417 -14.99 32.98 -13.14
C GLY A 417 -16.42 33.09 -13.67
N LYS A 418 -16.79 32.34 -14.72
CA LYS A 418 -18.19 32.25 -15.19
C LYS A 418 -19.09 31.63 -14.14
N THR A 419 -18.66 30.54 -13.52
CA THR A 419 -19.38 29.88 -12.44
C THR A 419 -19.61 30.84 -11.26
N ALA A 420 -18.58 31.58 -10.83
CA ALA A 420 -18.68 32.57 -9.78
C ALA A 420 -19.67 33.69 -10.13
N ALA A 421 -19.65 34.17 -11.37
CA ALA A 421 -20.54 35.22 -11.87
C ALA A 421 -22.02 34.86 -11.64
N GLU A 422 -22.39 33.65 -12.03
CA GLU A 422 -23.76 33.15 -11.93
C GLU A 422 -24.17 32.91 -10.47
N VAL A 423 -23.25 32.35 -9.66
CA VAL A 423 -23.50 32.03 -8.25
C VAL A 423 -23.65 33.30 -7.40
N TYR A 424 -22.88 34.36 -7.67
CA TYR A 424 -22.91 35.62 -6.94
C TYR A 424 -23.73 36.73 -7.61
N GLY A 425 -24.31 36.49 -8.79
CA GLY A 425 -25.17 37.45 -9.50
C GLY A 425 -24.47 38.72 -9.97
N LYS A 426 -23.17 38.66 -10.30
CA LYS A 426 -22.38 39.81 -10.79
C LYS A 426 -21.76 39.51 -12.15
N LYS A 427 -21.25 40.54 -12.84
CA LYS A 427 -20.53 40.38 -14.12
C LYS A 427 -19.33 39.42 -13.94
N PRO A 428 -18.97 38.61 -14.95
CA PRO A 428 -17.93 37.58 -14.82
C PRO A 428 -16.50 38.11 -14.76
N TRP A 429 -16.22 39.25 -15.39
CA TRP A 429 -14.86 39.76 -15.56
C TRP A 429 -14.08 40.03 -14.26
N PRO A 430 -14.66 40.53 -13.15
CA PRO A 430 -13.90 40.76 -11.91
C PRO A 430 -13.43 39.45 -11.27
N TYR A 431 -14.26 38.40 -11.31
CA TYR A 431 -13.92 37.09 -10.78
C TYR A 431 -12.87 36.39 -11.63
N MET A 432 -12.99 36.50 -12.96
CA MET A 432 -11.98 36.01 -13.90
C MET A 432 -10.63 36.69 -13.63
N LEU A 433 -10.61 38.01 -13.46
CA LEU A 433 -9.37 38.76 -13.21
C LEU A 433 -8.74 38.39 -11.86
N ALA A 434 -9.55 38.26 -10.80
CA ALA A 434 -9.08 37.81 -9.50
C ALA A 434 -8.46 36.41 -9.56
N LEU A 435 -9.18 35.43 -10.13
CA LEU A 435 -8.67 34.05 -10.25
C LEU A 435 -7.46 33.94 -11.18
N ALA A 436 -7.43 34.71 -12.28
CA ALA A 436 -6.28 34.75 -13.19
C ALA A 436 -5.06 35.36 -12.51
N SER A 437 -5.24 36.42 -11.72
CA SER A 437 -4.15 37.06 -10.98
C SER A 437 -3.52 36.11 -9.94
N LEU A 438 -4.33 35.29 -9.27
CA LEU A 438 -3.83 34.30 -8.33
C LEU A 438 -3.13 33.13 -9.06
N PHE A 439 -3.77 32.55 -10.07
CA PHE A 439 -3.22 31.37 -10.75
C PHE A 439 -1.94 31.68 -11.55
N TYR A 440 -1.95 32.74 -12.36
CA TYR A 440 -0.76 33.14 -13.11
C TYR A 440 0.27 33.87 -12.23
N GLY A 441 -0.17 34.52 -11.14
CA GLY A 441 0.73 35.08 -10.13
C GLY A 441 1.58 33.98 -9.48
N TRP A 442 0.98 32.85 -9.12
CA TRP A 442 1.71 31.67 -8.66
C TRP A 442 2.75 31.20 -9.69
N ILE A 443 2.34 30.95 -10.94
CA ILE A 443 3.26 30.49 -12.00
C ILE A 443 4.41 31.48 -12.22
N ALA A 444 4.11 32.78 -12.24
CA ALA A 444 5.14 33.81 -12.40
C ALA A 444 6.14 33.80 -11.23
N LEU A 445 5.66 33.64 -9.99
CA LEU A 445 6.52 33.58 -8.80
C LEU A 445 7.41 32.33 -8.79
N GLU A 446 6.91 31.18 -9.25
CA GLU A 446 7.72 29.96 -9.43
C GLU A 446 8.84 30.16 -10.48
N ILE A 447 8.55 30.85 -11.59
CA ILE A 447 9.55 31.15 -12.62
C ILE A 447 10.58 32.17 -12.09
N LEU A 448 10.13 33.16 -11.31
CA LEU A 448 10.99 34.21 -10.75
C LEU A 448 11.91 33.71 -9.63
N GLU A 449 11.68 32.52 -9.08
CA GLU A 449 12.58 31.85 -8.14
C GLU A 449 14.01 31.72 -8.69
N ILE A 450 14.15 31.57 -10.01
CA ILE A 450 15.45 31.51 -10.71
C ILE A 450 16.27 32.80 -10.49
N GLN A 451 15.59 33.94 -10.29
CA GLN A 451 16.23 35.24 -10.06
C GLN A 451 16.31 35.62 -8.58
N VAL A 452 15.27 35.32 -7.81
CA VAL A 452 15.18 35.71 -6.40
C VAL A 452 14.72 34.51 -5.59
N TYR A 453 15.63 33.99 -4.76
CA TYR A 453 15.37 32.89 -3.85
C TYR A 453 14.25 33.23 -2.88
N GLY A 454 13.28 32.34 -2.77
CA GLY A 454 12.16 32.40 -1.84
C GLY A 454 10.86 33.01 -2.39
N LEU A 455 10.83 33.45 -3.65
CA LEU A 455 9.59 33.86 -4.31
C LEU A 455 8.63 32.68 -4.53
N ALA A 456 9.16 31.47 -4.74
CA ALA A 456 8.36 30.26 -4.83
C ALA A 456 7.49 30.05 -3.57
N TYR A 457 8.01 30.34 -2.37
CA TYR A 457 7.22 30.22 -1.13
C TYR A 457 6.02 31.17 -1.10
N ILE A 458 6.19 32.40 -1.59
CA ILE A 458 5.08 33.35 -1.77
C ILE A 458 4.13 32.84 -2.85
N GLY A 459 4.66 32.26 -3.93
CA GLY A 459 3.89 31.58 -4.97
C GLY A 459 2.93 30.54 -4.39
N TRP A 460 3.39 29.66 -3.51
CA TRP A 460 2.54 28.68 -2.83
C TRP A 460 1.43 29.34 -2.02
N VAL A 461 1.71 30.43 -1.28
CA VAL A 461 0.66 31.18 -0.56
C VAL A 461 -0.40 31.73 -1.51
N VAL A 462 0.01 32.27 -2.66
CA VAL A 462 -0.88 32.77 -3.70
C VAL A 462 -1.75 31.63 -4.27
N LEU A 463 -1.17 30.44 -4.50
CA LEU A 463 -1.91 29.26 -4.95
C LEU A 463 -2.95 28.79 -3.92
N PHE A 464 -2.62 28.80 -2.63
CA PHE A 464 -3.61 28.49 -1.59
C PHE A 464 -4.73 29.54 -1.51
N GLY A 465 -4.43 30.81 -1.82
CA GLY A 465 -5.46 31.84 -2.03
C GLY A 465 -6.41 31.51 -3.19
N PHE A 466 -5.87 30.98 -4.29
CA PHE A 466 -6.67 30.48 -5.42
C PHE A 466 -7.58 29.31 -5.01
N PHE A 467 -7.05 28.32 -4.28
CA PHE A 467 -7.86 27.21 -3.78
C PHE A 467 -8.94 27.68 -2.81
N ALA A 468 -8.63 28.58 -1.88
CA ALA A 468 -9.61 29.15 -0.95
C ALA A 468 -10.77 29.84 -1.69
N PHE A 469 -10.47 30.57 -2.78
CA PHE A 469 -11.50 31.20 -3.60
C PHE A 469 -12.42 30.16 -4.26
N LEU A 470 -11.85 29.11 -4.86
CA LEU A 470 -12.60 28.02 -5.49
C LEU A 470 -13.48 27.26 -4.48
N ILE A 471 -12.96 27.00 -3.28
CA ILE A 471 -13.72 26.40 -2.17
C ILE A 471 -14.91 27.28 -1.82
N GLY A 472 -14.71 28.60 -1.74
CA GLY A 472 -15.80 29.55 -1.49
C GLY A 472 -16.91 29.49 -2.54
N ILE A 473 -16.57 29.38 -3.83
CA ILE A 473 -17.55 29.19 -4.90
C ILE A 473 -18.33 27.88 -4.70
N ARG A 474 -17.62 26.79 -4.42
CA ARG A 474 -18.20 25.45 -4.25
C ARG A 474 -19.17 25.36 -3.08
N ILE A 475 -18.78 25.88 -1.91
CA ILE A 475 -19.65 25.97 -0.73
C ILE A 475 -20.90 26.78 -1.06
N ARG A 476 -20.76 27.87 -1.82
CA ARG A 476 -21.91 28.68 -2.18
C ARG A 476 -22.86 27.96 -3.14
N ILE A 477 -22.35 27.15 -4.07
CA ILE A 477 -23.15 26.25 -4.91
C ILE A 477 -23.93 25.26 -4.04
N HIS A 478 -23.29 24.62 -3.05
CA HIS A 478 -23.98 23.73 -2.10
C HIS A 478 -25.17 24.42 -1.43
N SER A 479 -24.94 25.63 -0.90
CA SER A 479 -26.00 26.39 -0.24
C SER A 479 -27.11 26.89 -1.18
N ARG A 480 -26.80 27.12 -2.47
CA ARG A 480 -27.75 27.69 -3.44
C ARG A 480 -28.63 26.63 -4.11
N TYR A 481 -28.09 25.43 -4.33
CA TYR A 481 -28.79 24.34 -5.02
C TYR A 481 -29.12 23.16 -4.11
N GLU A 482 -29.05 23.36 -2.78
CA GLU A 482 -29.36 22.34 -1.76
C GLU A 482 -28.60 21.01 -1.96
N ILE A 483 -27.36 21.09 -2.45
CA ILE A 483 -26.51 19.93 -2.65
C ILE A 483 -25.90 19.54 -1.30
N SER A 484 -25.97 18.26 -0.95
CA SER A 484 -25.29 17.73 0.24
C SER A 484 -23.77 17.73 0.05
N GLY A 485 -23.03 18.19 1.05
CA GLY A 485 -21.56 18.26 1.04
C GLY A 485 -21.01 18.90 2.32
N SER A 486 -19.74 18.69 2.58
CA SER A 486 -19.04 19.31 3.72
C SER A 486 -17.91 20.22 3.26
N MET A 487 -17.58 21.24 4.05
CA MET A 487 -16.45 22.13 3.76
C MET A 487 -15.12 21.38 3.59
N VAL A 488 -14.92 20.30 4.33
CA VAL A 488 -13.72 19.45 4.24
C VAL A 488 -13.68 18.71 2.91
N GLU A 489 -14.80 18.16 2.47
CA GLU A 489 -14.93 17.52 1.16
C GLU A 489 -14.67 18.51 0.02
N ASP A 490 -15.21 19.72 0.11
CA ASP A 490 -14.97 20.78 -0.85
C ASP A 490 -13.50 21.20 -0.90
N ALA A 491 -12.86 21.34 0.27
CA ALA A 491 -11.45 21.69 0.37
C ALA A 491 -10.55 20.62 -0.27
N LEU A 492 -10.74 19.34 0.08
CA LEU A 492 -9.95 18.24 -0.48
C LEU A 492 -10.19 18.11 -1.98
N THR A 493 -11.43 18.22 -2.43
CA THR A 493 -11.78 18.09 -3.85
C THR A 493 -11.15 19.21 -4.68
N VAL A 494 -11.16 20.45 -4.16
CA VAL A 494 -10.51 21.56 -4.86
C VAL A 494 -8.99 21.42 -4.81
N ILE A 495 -8.38 21.17 -3.66
CA ILE A 495 -6.91 21.14 -3.53
C ILE A 495 -6.31 20.03 -4.41
N PHE A 496 -6.91 18.83 -4.41
CA PHE A 496 -6.35 17.70 -5.15
C PHE A 496 -6.87 17.57 -6.58
N LEU A 497 -8.08 18.06 -6.87
CA LEU A 497 -8.78 17.82 -8.14
C LEU A 497 -9.40 19.11 -8.71
N TYR A 498 -8.77 20.27 -8.53
CA TYR A 498 -9.33 21.57 -8.95
C TYR A 498 -9.85 21.60 -10.40
N PRO A 499 -9.21 20.99 -11.43
CA PRO A 499 -9.72 21.09 -12.79
C PRO A 499 -11.08 20.38 -12.95
N LEU A 500 -11.22 19.24 -12.27
CA LEU A 500 -12.45 18.44 -12.24
C LEU A 500 -13.53 19.13 -11.40
N ALA A 501 -13.14 19.73 -10.28
CA ALA A 501 -14.03 20.51 -9.42
C ALA A 501 -14.64 21.70 -10.19
N ILE A 502 -13.82 22.43 -10.97
CA ILE A 502 -14.29 23.57 -11.78
C ILE A 502 -15.29 23.12 -12.83
N GLU A 503 -15.03 22.01 -13.54
CA GLU A 503 -15.95 21.49 -14.56
C GLU A 503 -17.28 21.05 -13.94
N GLN A 504 -17.23 20.32 -12.83
CA GLN A 504 -18.41 19.87 -12.09
C GLN A 504 -19.28 21.05 -11.64
N MET A 505 -18.66 22.09 -11.08
CA MET A 505 -19.36 23.31 -10.68
C MET A 505 -19.96 24.06 -11.89
N TYR A 506 -19.21 24.17 -12.98
CA TYR A 506 -19.68 24.82 -14.20
C TYR A 506 -20.86 24.10 -14.84
N GLU A 507 -20.86 22.77 -14.89
CA GLU A 507 -21.98 21.99 -15.41
C GLU A 507 -23.25 22.14 -14.56
N GLN A 508 -23.12 22.17 -13.23
CA GLN A 508 -24.25 22.38 -12.34
C GLN A 508 -24.92 23.72 -12.59
N VAL A 509 -24.11 24.78 -12.67
CA VAL A 509 -24.59 26.13 -12.93
C VAL A 509 -25.21 26.24 -14.32
N ARG A 510 -24.57 25.66 -15.35
CA ARG A 510 -25.08 25.67 -16.73
C ARG A 510 -26.41 24.95 -16.89
N ARG A 511 -26.59 23.79 -16.23
CA ARG A 511 -27.85 23.04 -16.28
C ARG A 511 -29.00 23.86 -15.71
N ASN A 512 -28.79 24.50 -14.56
CA ASN A 512 -29.85 25.26 -13.90
C ASN A 512 -30.11 26.62 -14.54
N GLY A 513 -29.10 27.25 -15.15
CA GLY A 513 -29.26 28.50 -15.92
C GLY A 513 -30.06 28.33 -17.22
N ASN A 514 -30.09 27.13 -17.80
CA ASN A 514 -30.93 26.83 -18.97
C ASN A 514 -32.42 26.59 -18.60
N TYR A 515 -32.72 26.23 -17.35
CA TYR A 515 -34.11 26.05 -16.88
C TYR A 515 -34.80 27.39 -16.60
N SER A 516 -34.08 28.41 -16.13
CA SER A 516 -34.61 29.76 -15.91
C SER A 516 -34.86 30.57 -17.19
N GLY A 517 -34.42 30.07 -18.36
CA GLY A 517 -34.65 30.71 -19.67
C GLY A 517 -35.86 30.17 -20.45
N ASN A 518 -36.50 29.08 -20.00
CA ASN A 518 -37.50 28.33 -20.77
C ASN A 518 -38.91 28.29 -20.15
N GLU A 519 -39.23 29.16 -19.18
CA GLU A 519 -40.60 29.28 -18.64
C GLU A 519 -41.63 29.89 -19.61
N THR A 520 -41.28 30.13 -20.88
CA THR A 520 -42.24 30.58 -21.90
C THR A 520 -42.60 29.55 -22.97
N THR A 521 -42.10 28.31 -22.94
CA THR A 521 -42.53 27.32 -23.94
C THR A 521 -42.30 25.88 -23.51
N GLN A 522 -43.17 25.32 -22.65
CA GLN A 522 -43.39 23.87 -22.58
C GLN A 522 -44.69 23.52 -21.83
N THR A 523 -45.82 23.89 -22.41
CA THR A 523 -47.02 23.07 -22.30
C THR A 523 -46.94 21.95 -23.34
N THR A 524 -47.39 20.75 -22.96
CA THR A 524 -47.57 19.53 -23.79
C THR A 524 -46.33 18.85 -24.36
N VAL A 525 -45.90 17.74 -23.75
CA VAL A 525 -45.84 16.37 -24.32
C VAL A 525 -45.76 15.40 -23.13
N GLU A 526 -46.89 14.91 -22.63
CA GLU A 526 -47.36 13.52 -22.81
C GLU A 526 -46.37 12.42 -22.39
N THR A 527 -46.68 11.84 -21.23
CA THR A 527 -46.55 10.41 -20.90
C THR A 527 -46.69 9.49 -22.11
N LYS A 528 -45.70 8.62 -22.36
CA LYS A 528 -45.91 7.24 -22.86
C LYS A 528 -44.63 6.39 -22.83
N PHE A 529 -44.82 5.20 -22.23
CA PHE A 529 -44.00 3.98 -22.16
C PHE A 529 -42.87 3.90 -21.14
#